data_AF-A0A973HVG7-F1
#
_entry.id   AF-A0A973HVG7-F1
#
_cell.length_a   1.000
_cell.length_b   1.000
_cell.length_c   1.000
_cell.angle_alpha   90.00
_cell.angle_beta   90.00
_cell.angle_gamma   90.00
#
_symmetry.space_group_name_H-M   'P 1'
#
loop_
_entity.id
_entity.type
_entity.pdbx_description
1 polymer ?
#
loop_
_entity_poly.entity_id
_entity_poly.type
_entity_poly.pdbx_seq_one_letter_code
_entity_poly.pdbx_strand_id
1 'polypeptide(L)'
;TARWTHASPAATYAHSPDREWEGDYDRHPNAYWYGCDSIAKQLVEKAFPAGLDLAFGGGGSRLETYYSSFFQQFNNGQLLRRQKDLEQLSLAGDGEAEFGPVLGVFSSGHMAFELDRPSRQPSLKQMTRKAIQYLQARESGYLLVIESARIDHAHHKGNAARALAETAMLADSAQLADEMTKDEDTLIIVTADHSHTFVMAGYPKRGNPILAISKNQSNEVVLANDGLPYTTLGYANGKAYGRQVIDPDTKTLVDSQDKDFHQGVAIPLKYETHGSDDVALHAKGPGGYLFSGLMEQNEIFHTIIQALSIPTASNVNSVVEKTE
;
A
#
# COMPACT_ATOMS: atom_id res chain seq x y z
N THR A 1 -3.33 1.63 2.38
CA THR A 1 -3.33 2.42 3.65
C THR A 1 -3.03 3.91 3.44
N ALA A 2 -2.77 4.38 2.20
CA ALA A 2 -2.62 5.80 1.90
C ALA A 2 -3.95 6.56 1.77
N ARG A 3 -3.87 7.82 1.36
CA ARG A 3 -5.01 8.56 0.80
C ARG A 3 -5.43 7.86 -0.50
N TRP A 4 -6.72 7.79 -0.80
CA TRP A 4 -7.17 7.30 -2.12
C TRP A 4 -6.60 8.11 -3.28
N THR A 5 -6.36 9.39 -3.03
CA THR A 5 -5.75 10.32 -3.98
C THR A 5 -4.22 10.19 -4.09
N HIS A 6 -3.59 9.27 -3.36
CA HIS A 6 -2.16 9.00 -3.50
C HIS A 6 -1.84 8.29 -4.83
N ALA A 7 -0.60 8.37 -5.30
CA ALA A 7 -0.20 7.94 -6.63
C ALA A 7 -0.58 6.48 -6.98
N SER A 8 -0.26 5.51 -6.12
CA SER A 8 -0.48 4.09 -6.40
C SER A 8 -1.96 3.71 -6.50
N PRO A 9 -2.86 4.06 -5.55
CA PRO A 9 -4.30 3.83 -5.76
C PRO A 9 -4.84 4.65 -6.93
N ALA A 10 -4.39 5.90 -7.11
CA ALA A 10 -4.83 6.75 -8.22
C ALA A 10 -4.50 6.16 -9.60
N ALA A 11 -3.39 5.43 -9.75
CA ALA A 11 -3.02 4.78 -11.02
C ALA A 11 -4.07 3.78 -11.53
N THR A 12 -4.98 3.30 -10.67
CA THR A 12 -6.05 2.38 -11.06
C THR A 12 -7.26 3.07 -11.70
N TYR A 13 -7.37 4.41 -11.59
CA TYR A 13 -8.59 5.12 -12.04
C TYR A 13 -8.37 6.54 -12.56
N ALA A 14 -7.25 7.19 -12.26
CA ALA A 14 -7.00 8.59 -12.56
C ALA A 14 -5.95 8.78 -13.67
N HIS A 15 -6.12 9.87 -14.41
CA HIS A 15 -5.13 10.39 -15.34
C HIS A 15 -4.78 11.79 -14.89
N SER A 16 -3.56 11.99 -14.38
CA SER A 16 -3.09 13.29 -13.91
C SER A 16 -1.65 13.52 -14.38
N PRO A 17 -1.31 14.71 -14.89
CA PRO A 17 0.08 15.04 -15.22
C PRO A 17 0.96 15.24 -13.99
N ASP A 18 0.35 15.40 -12.81
CA ASP A 18 1.03 15.61 -11.54
C ASP A 18 0.30 14.84 -10.43
N ARG A 19 1.06 14.02 -9.67
CA ARG A 19 0.52 13.22 -8.57
C ARG A 19 0.05 14.07 -7.39
N GLU A 20 0.55 15.30 -7.26
CA GLU A 20 0.20 16.20 -6.15
C GLU A 20 -1.17 16.86 -6.35
N TRP A 21 -1.79 16.70 -7.53
CA TRP A 21 -3.13 17.25 -7.85
C TRP A 21 -4.26 16.44 -7.20
N GLU A 22 -4.08 16.12 -5.92
CA GLU A 22 -4.95 15.24 -5.14
C GLU A 22 -6.37 15.82 -4.98
N GLY A 23 -6.49 17.10 -4.64
CA GLY A 23 -7.74 17.84 -4.56
C GLY A 23 -7.78 19.07 -5.47
N ASP A 24 -8.94 19.73 -5.53
CA ASP A 24 -9.15 20.86 -6.46
C ASP A 24 -8.23 22.05 -6.24
N TYR A 25 -7.85 22.31 -4.99
CA TYR A 25 -6.94 23.41 -4.63
C TYR A 25 -5.45 23.06 -4.77
N ASP A 26 -5.11 21.80 -5.04
CA ASP A 26 -3.71 21.37 -5.22
C ASP A 26 -3.27 21.47 -6.69
N ARG A 27 -4.23 21.66 -7.60
CA ARG A 27 -3.96 21.80 -9.03
C ARG A 27 -3.35 23.14 -9.36
N HIS A 28 -2.57 23.19 -10.44
CA HIS A 28 -2.19 24.45 -11.05
C HIS A 28 -3.46 25.27 -11.39
N PRO A 29 -3.51 26.59 -11.14
CA PRO A 29 -4.73 27.38 -11.31
C PRO A 29 -5.38 27.27 -12.70
N ASN A 30 -4.56 27.11 -13.74
CA ASN A 30 -5.05 26.97 -15.11
C ASN A 30 -5.51 25.56 -15.48
N ALA A 31 -5.21 24.53 -14.68
CA ALA A 31 -5.53 23.13 -14.98
C ALA A 31 -7.04 22.91 -15.19
N TYR A 32 -7.87 23.65 -14.45
CA TYR A 32 -9.33 23.62 -14.61
C TYR A 32 -9.78 24.01 -16.02
N TRP A 33 -9.19 25.05 -16.61
CA TRP A 33 -9.56 25.52 -17.95
C TRP A 33 -9.20 24.52 -19.06
N TYR A 34 -8.25 23.64 -18.80
CA TYR A 34 -7.84 22.58 -19.71
C TYR A 34 -8.50 21.22 -19.42
N GLY A 35 -9.51 21.18 -18.53
CA GLY A 35 -10.24 19.95 -18.20
C GLY A 35 -9.46 18.94 -17.35
N CYS A 36 -8.37 19.36 -16.70
CA CYS A 36 -7.60 18.48 -15.81
C CYS A 36 -8.25 18.44 -14.43
N ASP A 37 -9.13 17.46 -14.21
CA ASP A 37 -9.79 17.24 -12.92
C ASP A 37 -8.82 16.74 -11.84
N SER A 38 -9.09 17.10 -10.57
CA SER A 38 -8.32 16.58 -9.43
C SER A 38 -8.50 15.07 -9.30
N ILE A 39 -7.54 14.39 -8.67
CA ILE A 39 -7.61 12.95 -8.45
C ILE A 39 -8.84 12.59 -7.61
N ALA A 40 -9.20 13.42 -6.62
CA ALA A 40 -10.41 13.27 -5.82
C ALA A 40 -11.69 13.31 -6.67
N LYS A 41 -11.78 14.27 -7.60
CA LYS A 41 -12.92 14.36 -8.52
C LYS A 41 -12.99 13.16 -9.45
N GLN A 42 -11.85 12.73 -10.00
CA GLN A 42 -11.79 11.55 -10.87
C GLN A 42 -12.25 10.28 -10.15
N LEU A 43 -11.93 10.11 -8.86
CA LEU A 43 -12.44 8.99 -8.06
C LEU A 43 -13.98 8.99 -8.00
N VAL A 44 -14.57 10.11 -7.58
CA VAL A 44 -16.02 10.16 -7.27
C VAL A 44 -16.89 10.31 -8.51
N GLU A 45 -16.46 11.08 -9.50
CA GLU A 45 -17.28 11.45 -10.66
C GLU A 45 -16.92 10.68 -11.94
N LYS A 46 -15.86 9.86 -11.91
CA LYS A 46 -15.48 9.00 -13.04
C LYS A 46 -15.33 7.54 -12.65
N ALA A 47 -14.52 7.24 -11.63
CA ALA A 47 -14.19 5.85 -11.28
C ALA A 47 -15.41 5.07 -10.75
N PHE A 48 -16.13 5.61 -9.76
CA PHE A 48 -17.36 4.97 -9.26
C PHE A 48 -18.42 4.82 -10.36
N PRO A 49 -18.74 5.85 -11.17
CA PRO A 49 -19.65 5.70 -12.31
C PRO A 49 -19.19 4.70 -13.37
N ALA A 50 -17.89 4.50 -13.53
CA ALA A 50 -17.30 3.53 -14.45
C ALA A 50 -17.26 2.09 -13.90
N GLY A 51 -17.76 1.86 -12.67
CA GLY A 51 -17.88 0.51 -12.08
C GLY A 51 -16.91 0.19 -10.95
N LEU A 52 -16.25 1.18 -10.33
CA LEU A 52 -15.51 0.92 -9.09
C LEU A 52 -16.49 0.55 -7.97
N ASP A 53 -16.43 -0.69 -7.49
CA ASP A 53 -17.37 -1.18 -6.47
C ASP A 53 -17.05 -0.68 -5.05
N LEU A 54 -15.77 -0.61 -4.69
CA LEU A 54 -15.34 -0.24 -3.35
C LEU A 54 -13.99 0.47 -3.32
N ALA A 55 -13.80 1.32 -2.31
CA ALA A 55 -12.56 2.02 -2.06
C ALA A 55 -12.32 2.23 -0.55
N PHE A 56 -11.42 1.47 0.08
CA PHE A 56 -11.05 1.55 1.51
C PHE A 56 -9.67 2.17 1.78
N GLY A 57 -9.62 3.32 2.48
CA GLY A 57 -8.37 4.03 2.73
C GLY A 57 -8.52 5.32 3.54
N GLY A 58 -7.56 6.24 3.39
CA GLY A 58 -7.63 7.61 3.91
C GLY A 58 -7.99 8.66 2.85
N GLY A 59 -7.69 9.93 3.12
CA GLY A 59 -7.83 11.03 2.16
C GLY A 59 -9.06 11.91 2.34
N GLY A 60 -9.70 11.87 3.52
CA GLY A 60 -10.88 12.67 3.81
C GLY A 60 -10.74 14.16 3.55
N SER A 61 -9.56 14.75 3.77
CA SER A 61 -9.33 16.19 3.51
C SER A 61 -9.46 16.58 2.04
N ARG A 62 -9.31 15.62 1.11
CA ARG A 62 -9.44 15.85 -0.34
C ARG A 62 -10.81 15.41 -0.87
N LEU A 63 -11.49 14.51 -0.16
CA LEU A 63 -12.74 13.89 -0.59
C LEU A 63 -14.00 14.51 0.02
N GLU A 64 -13.88 15.29 1.10
CA GLU A 64 -15.05 15.79 1.86
C GLU A 64 -16.04 16.60 1.02
N THR A 65 -15.54 17.40 0.08
CA THR A 65 -16.38 18.18 -0.84
C THR A 65 -17.15 17.32 -1.86
N TYR A 66 -16.77 16.05 -2.04
CA TYR A 66 -17.39 15.15 -3.01
C TYR A 66 -18.38 14.16 -2.40
N TYR A 67 -18.55 14.10 -1.07
CA TYR A 67 -19.51 13.16 -0.46
C TYR A 67 -20.94 13.43 -0.92
N SER A 68 -21.34 14.70 -1.04
CA SER A 68 -22.66 15.05 -1.57
C SER A 68 -22.83 14.57 -3.02
N SER A 69 -21.80 14.72 -3.86
CA SER A 69 -21.79 14.23 -5.24
C SER A 69 -21.88 12.70 -5.30
N PHE A 70 -21.16 12.01 -4.41
CA PHE A 70 -21.23 10.55 -4.28
C PHE A 70 -22.65 10.06 -3.99
N PHE A 71 -23.34 10.64 -3.02
CA PHE A 71 -24.72 10.25 -2.69
C PHE A 71 -25.76 10.68 -3.73
N GLN A 72 -25.52 11.76 -4.47
CA GLN A 72 -26.37 12.16 -5.60
C GLN A 72 -26.27 11.17 -6.77
N GLN A 73 -25.09 10.57 -6.97
CA GLN A 73 -24.86 9.58 -8.01
C GLN A 73 -25.32 8.17 -7.60
N PHE A 74 -25.22 7.84 -6.31
CA PHE A 74 -25.50 6.50 -5.79
C PHE A 74 -26.44 6.54 -4.59
N ASN A 75 -27.75 6.35 -4.84
CA ASN A 75 -28.78 6.35 -3.79
C ASN A 75 -28.56 5.26 -2.73
N ASN A 76 -27.96 4.12 -3.10
CA ASN A 76 -27.59 3.02 -2.21
C ASN A 76 -26.09 3.01 -1.85
N GLY A 77 -25.34 4.07 -2.20
CA GLY A 77 -23.92 4.19 -1.89
C GLY A 77 -23.66 4.31 -0.38
N GLN A 78 -22.57 3.73 0.10
CA GLN A 78 -22.22 3.71 1.52
C GLN A 78 -20.90 4.44 1.80
N LEU A 79 -20.91 5.38 2.74
CA LEU A 79 -19.71 6.08 3.22
C LEU A 79 -19.31 5.56 4.61
N LEU A 80 -18.15 4.93 4.69
CA LEU A 80 -17.60 4.39 5.95
C LEU A 80 -16.52 5.32 6.49
N ARG A 81 -16.56 5.68 7.78
CA ARG A 81 -15.63 6.67 8.38
C ARG A 81 -14.77 6.09 9.50
N ARG A 82 -15.16 4.93 10.04
CA ARG A 82 -14.51 4.25 11.17
C ARG A 82 -14.49 2.74 10.98
N GLN A 83 -13.61 2.07 11.73
CA GLN A 83 -13.53 0.60 11.81
C GLN A 83 -14.90 -0.04 12.06
N LYS A 84 -15.68 0.46 13.01
CA LYS A 84 -17.00 -0.09 13.31
C LYS A 84 -17.97 -0.03 12.12
N ASP A 85 -17.85 0.99 11.27
CA ASP A 85 -18.69 1.15 10.09
C ASP A 85 -18.32 0.07 9.06
N LEU A 86 -17.03 -0.28 8.96
CA LEU A 86 -16.54 -1.42 8.16
C LEU A 86 -17.04 -2.76 8.69
N GLU A 87 -17.03 -2.96 10.01
CA GLU A 87 -17.53 -4.20 10.63
C GLU A 87 -19.03 -4.39 10.37
N GLN A 88 -19.80 -3.31 10.46
CA GLN A 88 -21.25 -3.26 10.24
C GLN A 88 -21.65 -3.20 8.77
N LEU A 89 -20.69 -3.09 7.83
CA LEU A 89 -20.99 -3.12 6.40
C LEU A 89 -21.71 -4.42 6.07
N SER A 90 -22.97 -4.28 5.65
CA SER A 90 -23.83 -5.38 5.23
C SER A 90 -23.26 -6.02 3.97
N LEU A 91 -23.21 -7.35 4.00
CA LEU A 91 -22.89 -8.21 2.88
C LEU A 91 -24.23 -8.80 2.47
N ALA A 92 -24.69 -8.59 1.23
CA ALA A 92 -26.07 -8.94 0.90
C ALA A 92 -26.34 -10.42 1.21
N GLY A 93 -27.32 -10.61 2.09
CA GLY A 93 -27.76 -11.86 2.71
C GLY A 93 -29.04 -11.65 3.52
N ASP A 94 -29.38 -10.40 3.84
CA ASP A 94 -30.70 -10.00 4.33
C ASP A 94 -31.49 -9.46 3.13
N GLY A 95 -32.41 -10.28 2.60
CA GLY A 95 -33.07 -10.11 1.30
C GLY A 95 -33.44 -8.67 0.89
N GLU A 96 -33.25 -8.40 -0.40
CA GLU A 96 -33.65 -7.22 -1.19
C GLU A 96 -32.76 -5.97 -1.19
N ALA A 97 -31.65 -5.90 -0.46
CA ALA A 97 -30.75 -4.75 -0.57
C ALA A 97 -29.89 -4.80 -1.85
N GLU A 98 -30.09 -3.86 -2.77
CA GLU A 98 -29.27 -3.66 -3.98
C GLU A 98 -27.83 -3.28 -3.60
N PHE A 99 -26.82 -3.98 -4.13
CA PHE A 99 -25.42 -3.72 -3.84
C PHE A 99 -24.95 -2.36 -4.38
N GLY A 100 -24.88 -1.35 -3.52
CA GLY A 100 -24.35 -0.03 -3.85
C GLY A 100 -22.85 0.12 -3.59
N PRO A 101 -22.17 1.04 -4.29
CA PRO A 101 -20.73 1.24 -4.13
C PRO A 101 -20.37 1.70 -2.72
N VAL A 102 -19.16 1.35 -2.25
CA VAL A 102 -18.71 1.64 -0.88
C VAL A 102 -17.45 2.49 -0.87
N LEU A 103 -17.55 3.70 -0.32
CA LEU A 103 -16.43 4.60 -0.09
C LEU A 103 -16.03 4.58 1.40
N GLY A 104 -14.92 3.93 1.73
CA GLY A 104 -14.35 3.91 3.07
C GLY A 104 -13.19 4.91 3.23
N VAL A 105 -13.41 5.93 4.06
CA VAL A 105 -12.46 7.02 4.33
C VAL A 105 -12.21 7.14 5.84
N PHE A 106 -11.19 6.43 6.32
CA PHE A 106 -10.91 6.22 7.76
C PHE A 106 -9.95 7.26 8.38
N SER A 107 -9.42 8.17 7.57
CA SER A 107 -8.49 9.23 7.99
C SER A 107 -8.64 10.47 7.13
N SER A 108 -8.30 11.64 7.69
CA SER A 108 -8.24 12.90 6.94
C SER A 108 -7.12 12.87 5.89
N GLY A 109 -5.92 12.43 6.27
CA GLY A 109 -4.80 12.18 5.35
C GLY A 109 -4.61 10.68 5.10
N HIS A 110 -3.35 10.22 5.04
CA HIS A 110 -3.06 8.80 5.10
C HIS A 110 -3.60 8.17 6.39
N MET A 111 -3.77 6.85 6.40
CA MET A 111 -4.03 6.12 7.64
C MET A 111 -2.80 6.16 8.56
N ALA A 112 -2.99 5.89 9.85
CA ALA A 112 -1.90 5.75 10.80
C ALA A 112 -1.01 4.56 10.43
N PHE A 113 0.24 4.56 10.91
CA PHE A 113 1.05 3.34 10.85
C PHE A 113 0.42 2.26 11.73
N GLU A 114 0.66 0.98 11.46
CA GLU A 114 0.11 -0.15 12.19
C GLU A 114 0.51 -0.10 13.67
N LEU A 115 1.78 0.19 13.97
CA LEU A 115 2.26 0.37 15.35
C LEU A 115 1.67 1.59 16.08
N ASP A 116 0.98 2.47 15.37
CA ASP A 116 0.34 3.67 15.90
C ASP A 116 -1.18 3.67 15.64
N ARG A 117 -1.74 2.55 15.16
CA ARG A 117 -3.10 2.54 14.62
C ARG A 117 -4.12 2.73 15.74
N PRO A 118 -4.95 3.79 15.69
CA PRO A 118 -6.01 3.95 16.68
C PRO A 118 -7.15 2.96 16.42
N SER A 119 -7.89 2.59 17.47
CA SER A 119 -9.04 1.66 17.38
C SER A 119 -10.16 2.10 16.44
N ARG A 120 -10.17 3.37 16.01
CA ARG A 120 -11.13 3.89 15.03
C ARG A 120 -10.75 3.58 13.57
N GLN A 121 -9.53 3.13 13.29
CA GLN A 121 -9.06 2.79 11.94
C GLN A 121 -8.93 1.28 11.78
N PRO A 122 -9.51 0.69 10.73
CA PRO A 122 -9.30 -0.73 10.45
C PRO A 122 -7.84 -0.97 10.03
N SER A 123 -7.31 -2.17 10.32
CA SER A 123 -6.04 -2.62 9.74
C SER A 123 -6.20 -2.92 8.25
N LEU A 124 -5.07 -3.05 7.53
CA LEU A 124 -5.09 -3.52 6.13
C LEU A 124 -5.78 -4.88 6.02
N LYS A 125 -5.45 -5.82 6.91
CA LYS A 125 -6.07 -7.15 6.96
C LYS A 125 -7.59 -7.09 7.16
N GLN A 126 -8.10 -6.17 7.99
CA GLN A 126 -9.53 -5.97 8.16
C GLN A 126 -10.20 -5.39 6.89
N MET A 127 -9.56 -4.42 6.23
CA MET A 127 -10.05 -3.88 4.95
C MET A 127 -10.05 -4.95 3.85
N THR A 128 -8.97 -5.73 3.74
CA THR A 128 -8.86 -6.86 2.80
C THR A 128 -9.96 -7.88 3.03
N ARG A 129 -10.18 -8.33 4.27
CA ARG A 129 -11.26 -9.27 4.60
C ARG A 129 -12.60 -8.77 4.08
N LYS A 130 -12.93 -7.52 4.42
CA LYS A 130 -14.24 -6.97 4.11
C LYS A 130 -14.41 -6.71 2.62
N ALA A 131 -13.35 -6.29 1.93
CA ALA A 131 -13.36 -6.13 0.48
C ALA A 131 -13.63 -7.45 -0.23
N ILE A 132 -12.92 -8.53 0.12
CA ILE A 132 -13.14 -9.85 -0.46
C ILE A 132 -14.55 -10.36 -0.18
N GLN A 133 -15.01 -10.25 1.07
CA GLN A 133 -16.39 -10.61 1.44
C GLN A 133 -17.44 -9.86 0.62
N TYR A 134 -17.25 -8.55 0.44
CA TYR A 134 -18.19 -7.73 -0.31
C TYR A 134 -18.20 -8.11 -1.80
N LEU A 135 -17.03 -8.33 -2.40
CA LEU A 135 -16.90 -8.69 -3.81
C LEU A 135 -17.42 -10.11 -4.11
N GLN A 136 -17.11 -11.08 -3.25
CA GLN A 136 -17.59 -12.46 -3.40
C GLN A 136 -19.12 -12.57 -3.29
N ALA A 137 -19.75 -11.72 -2.48
CA ALA A 137 -21.21 -11.70 -2.35
C ALA A 137 -21.94 -11.21 -3.62
N ARG A 138 -21.23 -10.54 -4.55
CA ARG A 138 -21.79 -10.05 -5.83
C ARG A 138 -21.78 -11.11 -6.95
N GLU A 139 -21.28 -12.32 -6.67
CA GLU A 139 -21.19 -13.46 -7.59
C GLU A 139 -20.54 -13.13 -8.96
N SER A 140 -19.71 -12.08 -9.01
CA SER A 140 -19.00 -11.60 -10.20
C SER A 140 -17.49 -11.70 -9.96
N GLY A 141 -16.71 -11.93 -11.01
CA GLY A 141 -15.25 -11.82 -10.94
C GLY A 141 -14.83 -10.40 -10.57
N TYR A 142 -13.69 -10.25 -9.89
CA TYR A 142 -13.23 -8.95 -9.41
C TYR A 142 -11.73 -8.76 -9.61
N LEU A 143 -11.33 -7.50 -9.74
CA LEU A 143 -9.95 -7.05 -9.57
C LEU A 143 -9.87 -6.31 -8.23
N LEU A 144 -8.97 -6.75 -7.35
CA LEU A 144 -8.74 -6.11 -6.06
C LEU A 144 -7.27 -5.71 -5.92
N VAL A 145 -7.02 -4.41 -5.74
CA VAL A 145 -5.69 -3.87 -5.46
C VAL A 145 -5.57 -3.56 -3.97
N ILE A 146 -4.56 -4.13 -3.32
CA ILE A 146 -4.31 -3.97 -1.88
C ILE A 146 -2.92 -3.36 -1.72
N GLU A 147 -2.87 -2.20 -1.06
CA GLU A 147 -1.63 -1.44 -0.93
C GLU A 147 -1.29 -1.15 0.54
N SER A 148 -0.07 -1.50 0.95
CA SER A 148 0.55 -1.09 2.22
C SER A 148 1.49 0.10 2.03
N ALA A 149 0.98 1.22 1.54
CA ALA A 149 1.75 2.45 1.26
C ALA A 149 2.58 3.00 2.42
N ARG A 150 2.28 2.59 3.66
CA ARG A 150 2.97 3.10 4.84
C ARG A 150 4.34 2.45 5.03
N ILE A 151 4.67 1.38 4.30
CA ILE A 151 6.04 0.84 4.19
C ILE A 151 6.98 1.95 3.69
N ASP A 152 6.67 2.52 2.52
CA ASP A 152 7.40 3.63 1.91
C ASP A 152 7.54 4.83 2.85
N HIS A 153 6.41 5.32 3.38
CA HIS A 153 6.41 6.47 4.29
C HIS A 153 7.24 6.26 5.57
N ALA A 154 7.39 5.02 6.02
CA ALA A 154 8.22 4.70 7.17
C ALA A 154 9.72 4.68 6.79
N HIS A 155 10.05 4.13 5.62
CA HIS A 155 11.41 4.16 5.08
C HIS A 155 11.88 5.60 4.81
N HIS A 156 11.07 6.43 4.17
CA HIS A 156 11.35 7.87 3.98
C HIS A 156 11.68 8.60 5.29
N LYS A 157 11.12 8.16 6.41
CA LYS A 157 11.39 8.73 7.74
C LYS A 157 12.61 8.13 8.41
N GLY A 158 13.20 7.06 7.88
CA GLY A 158 14.29 6.31 8.49
C GLY A 158 13.83 5.45 9.67
N ASN A 159 12.58 4.94 9.64
CA ASN A 159 11.98 4.20 10.75
C ASN A 159 11.67 2.74 10.36
N ALA A 160 12.63 1.85 10.58
CA ALA A 160 12.52 0.45 10.22
C ALA A 160 11.47 -0.32 11.05
N ALA A 161 11.23 0.06 12.31
CA ALA A 161 10.22 -0.60 13.13
C ALA A 161 8.83 -0.50 12.50
N ARG A 162 8.45 0.69 12.04
CA ARG A 162 7.20 0.92 11.33
C ARG A 162 7.21 0.29 9.94
N ALA A 163 8.30 0.41 9.18
CA ALA A 163 8.37 -0.18 7.83
C ALA A 163 8.19 -1.71 7.86
N LEU A 164 8.86 -2.39 8.79
CA LEU A 164 8.73 -3.83 8.98
C LEU A 164 7.35 -4.24 9.51
N ALA A 165 6.74 -3.45 10.40
CA ALA A 165 5.37 -3.73 10.86
C ALA A 165 4.33 -3.57 9.74
N GLU A 166 4.47 -2.57 8.87
CA GLU A 166 3.61 -2.40 7.68
C GLU A 166 3.81 -3.53 6.67
N THR A 167 5.05 -4.01 6.53
CA THR A 167 5.40 -5.15 5.68
C THR A 167 4.80 -6.45 6.23
N ALA A 168 4.89 -6.67 7.55
CA ALA A 168 4.25 -7.80 8.21
C ALA A 168 2.72 -7.77 8.05
N MET A 169 2.11 -6.58 8.18
CA MET A 169 0.68 -6.40 7.94
C MET A 169 0.28 -6.66 6.49
N LEU A 170 1.12 -6.31 5.50
CA LEU A 170 0.91 -6.71 4.10
C LEU A 170 0.98 -8.23 3.92
N ALA A 171 1.99 -8.88 4.49
CA ALA A 171 2.13 -10.34 4.43
C ALA A 171 0.92 -11.06 5.05
N ASP A 172 0.48 -10.61 6.23
CA ASP A 172 -0.73 -11.10 6.90
C ASP A 172 -2.02 -10.89 6.06
N SER A 173 -2.06 -9.82 5.27
CA SER A 173 -3.21 -9.49 4.41
C SER A 173 -3.19 -10.31 3.12
N ALA A 174 -2.01 -10.56 2.54
CA ALA A 174 -1.82 -11.46 1.41
C ALA A 174 -2.15 -12.90 1.79
N GLN A 175 -1.68 -13.37 2.95
CA GLN A 175 -2.06 -14.69 3.49
C GLN A 175 -3.57 -14.81 3.66
N LEU A 176 -4.22 -13.79 4.24
CA LEU A 176 -5.67 -13.80 4.39
C LEU A 176 -6.39 -13.85 3.03
N ALA A 177 -5.90 -13.10 2.03
CA ALA A 177 -6.49 -13.13 0.70
C ALA A 177 -6.39 -14.53 0.09
N ASP A 178 -5.24 -15.18 0.24
CA ASP A 178 -5.02 -16.58 -0.17
C ASP A 178 -5.99 -17.54 0.53
N GLU A 179 -6.15 -17.43 1.85
CA GLU A 179 -7.08 -18.27 2.63
C GLU A 179 -8.56 -18.05 2.28
N MET A 180 -8.92 -16.88 1.76
CA MET A 180 -10.30 -16.50 1.44
C MET A 180 -10.68 -16.71 -0.02
N THR A 181 -9.71 -17.07 -0.88
CA THR A 181 -9.92 -17.25 -2.32
C THR A 181 -9.49 -18.64 -2.75
N LYS A 182 -9.87 -19.05 -3.96
CA LYS A 182 -9.57 -20.39 -4.46
C LYS A 182 -8.42 -20.32 -5.45
N ASP A 183 -7.45 -21.22 -5.29
CA ASP A 183 -6.29 -21.30 -6.17
C ASP A 183 -6.66 -21.63 -7.61
N GLU A 184 -7.84 -22.21 -7.84
CA GLU A 184 -8.32 -22.58 -9.18
C GLU A 184 -8.89 -21.41 -9.98
N ASP A 185 -9.31 -20.33 -9.32
CA ASP A 185 -10.01 -19.20 -9.97
C ASP A 185 -9.44 -17.81 -9.64
N THR A 186 -8.44 -17.73 -8.74
CA THR A 186 -7.89 -16.46 -8.29
C THR A 186 -6.39 -16.37 -8.56
N LEU A 187 -5.97 -15.35 -9.32
CA LEU A 187 -4.57 -14.97 -9.49
C LEU A 187 -4.19 -13.93 -8.43
N ILE A 188 -3.26 -14.28 -7.54
CA ILE A 188 -2.69 -13.36 -6.54
C ILE A 188 -1.27 -12.97 -6.99
N ILE A 189 -1.01 -11.67 -7.05
CA ILE A 189 0.31 -11.11 -7.34
C ILE A 189 0.71 -10.18 -6.19
N VAL A 190 1.93 -10.35 -5.69
CA VAL A 190 2.55 -9.48 -4.68
C VAL A 190 3.85 -8.94 -5.25
N THR A 191 3.98 -7.61 -5.30
CA THR A 191 5.18 -6.92 -5.80
C THR A 191 5.34 -5.58 -5.08
N ALA A 192 6.42 -4.86 -5.38
CA ALA A 192 6.61 -3.46 -5.00
C ALA A 192 6.63 -2.55 -6.25
N ASP A 193 6.37 -1.28 -6.04
CA ASP A 193 6.55 -0.22 -7.03
C ASP A 193 8.03 0.19 -7.15
N HIS A 194 8.77 0.20 -6.04
CA HIS A 194 10.22 0.41 -5.99
C HIS A 194 10.82 -0.10 -4.66
N SER A 195 12.15 -0.06 -4.54
CA SER A 195 12.88 -0.36 -3.31
C SER A 195 13.13 0.92 -2.49
N HIS A 196 13.94 0.80 -1.43
CA HIS A 196 14.50 1.89 -0.62
C HIS A 196 16.01 1.68 -0.44
N THR A 197 16.72 2.72 -0.01
CA THR A 197 18.13 2.62 0.39
C THR A 197 18.32 1.98 1.77
N PHE A 198 17.40 1.08 2.14
CA PHE A 198 17.39 0.31 3.38
C PHE A 198 18.46 -0.77 3.34
N VAL A 199 19.25 -0.86 4.42
CA VAL A 199 20.41 -1.75 4.50
C VAL A 199 20.22 -2.72 5.67
N MET A 200 20.47 -4.00 5.40
CA MET A 200 20.66 -5.04 6.41
C MET A 200 22.15 -5.41 6.44
N ALA A 201 22.86 -5.03 7.51
CA ALA A 201 24.31 -5.11 7.61
C ALA A 201 24.78 -5.90 8.84
N GLY A 202 26.08 -6.18 8.84
CA GLY A 202 26.77 -6.87 9.94
C GLY A 202 26.61 -8.39 9.89
N TYR A 203 27.02 -9.05 10.97
CA TYR A 203 26.96 -10.50 11.12
C TYR A 203 26.22 -10.89 12.41
N PRO A 204 24.95 -10.44 12.56
CA PRO A 204 24.20 -10.73 13.78
C PRO A 204 24.02 -12.24 13.95
N LYS A 205 24.06 -12.72 15.19
CA LYS A 205 23.73 -14.11 15.51
C LYS A 205 22.29 -14.43 15.12
N ARG A 206 22.04 -15.70 14.81
CA ARG A 206 20.67 -16.19 14.64
C ARG A 206 19.85 -15.89 15.91
N GLY A 207 18.65 -15.35 15.71
CA GLY A 207 17.76 -14.95 16.80
C GLY A 207 18.12 -13.61 17.47
N ASN A 208 19.09 -12.85 16.94
CA ASN A 208 19.23 -11.45 17.31
C ASN A 208 17.98 -10.68 16.82
N PRO A 209 17.30 -9.89 17.67
CA PRO A 209 16.17 -9.09 17.20
C PRO A 209 16.60 -8.14 16.08
N ILE A 210 15.83 -8.08 14.99
CA ILE A 210 16.24 -7.36 13.78
C ILE A 210 16.42 -5.85 14.02
N LEU A 211 15.63 -5.27 14.93
CA LEU A 211 15.72 -3.86 15.33
C LEU A 211 16.83 -3.59 16.36
N ALA A 212 17.38 -4.64 16.99
CA ALA A 212 18.39 -4.47 18.03
C ALA A 212 19.77 -4.13 17.46
N ILE A 213 20.64 -3.66 18.35
CA ILE A 213 22.09 -3.64 18.12
C ILE A 213 22.60 -5.02 17.69
N SER A 214 23.58 -5.03 16.79
CA SER A 214 24.16 -6.26 16.29
C SER A 214 24.97 -6.98 17.38
N LYS A 215 24.70 -8.28 17.56
CA LYS A 215 25.47 -9.16 18.45
C LYS A 215 26.08 -10.30 17.66
N ASN A 216 27.34 -10.63 17.92
CA ASN A 216 28.04 -11.74 17.27
C ASN A 216 27.57 -13.11 17.79
N GLN A 217 28.15 -14.19 17.25
CA GLN A 217 27.81 -15.57 17.61
C GLN A 217 28.11 -15.92 19.08
N SER A 218 29.04 -15.20 19.72
CA SER A 218 29.37 -15.30 21.15
C SER A 218 28.44 -14.46 22.03
N ASN A 219 27.39 -13.85 21.47
CA ASN A 219 26.44 -12.97 22.14
C ASN A 219 27.02 -11.63 22.63
N GLU A 220 28.14 -11.20 22.06
CA GLU A 220 28.81 -9.94 22.38
C GLU A 220 28.32 -8.83 21.43
N VAL A 221 28.23 -7.60 21.94
CA VAL A 221 27.88 -6.42 21.13
C VAL A 221 28.98 -6.13 20.13
N VAL A 222 28.62 -5.98 18.85
CA VAL A 222 29.56 -5.63 17.80
C VAL A 222 29.72 -4.11 17.73
N LEU A 223 30.97 -3.65 17.74
CA LEU A 223 31.33 -2.24 17.66
C LEU A 223 31.80 -1.88 16.25
N ALA A 224 31.48 -0.66 15.80
CA ALA A 224 32.05 -0.08 14.60
C ALA A 224 33.50 0.42 14.85
N ASN A 225 34.19 0.91 13.81
CA ASN A 225 35.57 1.38 13.90
C ASN A 225 35.77 2.58 14.85
N ASP A 226 34.70 3.32 15.16
CA ASP A 226 34.71 4.39 16.16
C ASP A 226 34.42 3.91 17.58
N GLY A 227 34.31 2.59 17.77
CA GLY A 227 34.21 1.96 19.07
C GLY A 227 32.82 2.02 19.70
N LEU A 228 31.76 2.42 19.00
CA LEU A 228 30.37 2.34 19.50
C LEU A 228 29.54 1.30 18.71
N PRO A 229 28.47 0.76 19.31
CA PRO A 229 27.60 -0.23 18.66
C PRO A 229 26.83 0.34 17.47
N TYR A 230 26.35 -0.56 16.61
CA TYR A 230 25.47 -0.26 15.49
C TYR A 230 24.30 -1.24 15.42
N THR A 231 23.20 -0.81 14.83
CA THR A 231 22.02 -1.64 14.52
C THR A 231 22.26 -2.48 13.28
N THR A 232 21.67 -3.68 13.24
CA THR A 232 21.66 -4.52 12.02
C THR A 232 21.07 -3.75 10.83
N LEU A 233 20.07 -2.92 11.09
CA LEU A 233 19.39 -2.12 10.08
C LEU A 233 19.97 -0.71 10.00
N GLY A 234 20.05 -0.18 8.78
CA GLY A 234 20.50 1.17 8.47
C GLY A 234 19.85 1.69 7.20
N TYR A 235 20.20 2.92 6.81
CA TYR A 235 19.89 3.47 5.50
C TYR A 235 21.13 4.11 4.90
N ALA A 236 21.25 4.11 3.57
CA ALA A 236 22.35 4.82 2.92
C ALA A 236 22.21 6.34 3.10
N ASN A 237 20.98 6.86 3.03
CA ASN A 237 20.71 8.28 3.22
C ASN A 237 19.42 8.50 4.03
N GLY A 238 19.15 9.75 4.38
CA GLY A 238 17.92 10.15 5.07
C GLY A 238 18.18 11.10 6.22
N LYS A 239 17.16 11.35 7.04
CA LYS A 239 17.29 12.30 8.15
C LYS A 239 18.26 11.77 9.19
N ALA A 240 19.35 12.50 9.39
CA ALA A 240 20.32 12.20 10.43
C ALA A 240 19.78 12.64 11.79
N TYR A 241 19.69 11.71 12.74
CA TYR A 241 19.37 11.96 14.15
C TYR A 241 20.61 11.90 15.05
N GLY A 242 21.80 11.80 14.44
CA GLY A 242 23.05 11.57 15.15
C GLY A 242 23.15 10.17 15.75
N ARG A 243 24.27 9.90 16.46
CA ARG A 243 24.41 8.71 17.31
C ARG A 243 23.50 8.90 18.52
N GLN A 244 22.37 8.19 18.55
CA GLN A 244 21.42 8.19 19.66
C GLN A 244 21.99 7.41 20.86
N VAL A 245 23.05 7.94 21.46
CA VAL A 245 23.78 7.37 22.61
C VAL A 245 23.19 7.94 23.89
N ILE A 246 22.75 7.07 24.81
CA ILE A 246 22.30 7.47 26.16
C ILE A 246 23.51 7.81 27.03
N ASP A 247 24.57 7.00 26.94
CA ASP A 247 25.76 7.13 27.78
C ASP A 247 27.03 6.77 26.97
N PRO A 248 27.93 7.76 26.74
CA PRO A 248 29.20 7.56 26.02
C PRO A 248 30.18 6.61 26.72
N ASP A 249 30.16 6.56 28.05
CA ASP A 249 31.12 5.79 28.86
C ASP A 249 30.76 4.31 28.86
N THR A 250 29.45 4.01 28.95
CA THR A 250 28.93 2.63 28.85
C THR A 250 28.65 2.19 27.41
N LYS A 251 28.80 3.10 26.45
CA LYS A 251 28.51 2.88 25.01
C LYS A 251 27.07 2.40 24.78
N THR A 252 26.15 2.83 25.64
CA THR A 252 24.75 2.41 25.60
C THR A 252 23.98 3.28 24.61
N LEU A 253 23.33 2.69 23.61
CA LEU A 253 22.39 3.39 22.74
C LEU A 253 21.03 3.56 23.40
N VAL A 254 20.26 4.53 22.91
CA VAL A 254 18.80 4.54 23.05
C VAL A 254 18.27 3.19 22.58
N ASP A 255 17.24 2.65 23.25
CA ASP A 255 16.67 1.36 22.92
C ASP A 255 16.33 1.30 21.42
N SER A 256 17.15 0.59 20.66
CA SER A 256 17.03 0.58 19.21
C SER A 256 15.83 -0.22 18.72
N GLN A 257 15.18 -0.95 19.64
CA GLN A 257 13.94 -1.67 19.39
C GLN A 257 12.70 -0.81 19.63
N ASP A 258 12.85 0.40 20.19
CA ASP A 258 11.74 1.33 20.32
C ASP A 258 11.18 1.68 18.93
N LYS A 259 9.84 1.74 18.83
CA LYS A 259 9.17 2.04 17.55
C LYS A 259 9.51 3.42 17.00
N ASP A 260 9.94 4.35 17.84
CA ASP A 260 10.34 5.72 17.50
C ASP A 260 11.84 5.85 17.23
N PHE A 261 12.61 4.76 17.35
CA PHE A 261 14.02 4.74 16.98
C PHE A 261 14.19 4.89 15.47
N HIS A 262 15.06 5.82 15.08
CA HIS A 262 15.43 6.07 13.69
C HIS A 262 16.82 5.53 13.41
N GLN A 263 16.98 4.70 12.38
CA GLN A 263 18.25 4.04 12.10
C GLN A 263 19.31 5.04 11.62
N GLY A 264 20.58 4.64 11.77
CA GLY A 264 21.72 5.42 11.28
C GLY A 264 21.70 5.57 9.75
N VAL A 265 22.18 6.74 9.30
CA VAL A 265 22.31 7.10 7.88
C VAL A 265 23.75 7.46 7.54
N ALA A 266 24.22 7.20 6.31
CA ALA A 266 25.54 7.64 5.87
C ALA A 266 25.51 9.06 5.28
N ILE A 267 24.47 9.40 4.51
CA ILE A 267 24.30 10.71 3.86
C ILE A 267 23.07 11.44 4.41
N PRO A 268 23.24 12.56 5.14
CA PRO A 268 22.11 13.32 5.68
C PRO A 268 21.25 13.98 4.58
N LEU A 269 19.95 13.70 4.59
CA LEU A 269 18.93 14.33 3.76
C LEU A 269 17.68 14.65 4.60
N LYS A 270 16.70 15.36 4.03
CA LYS A 270 15.44 15.63 4.74
C LYS A 270 14.58 14.37 4.91
N TYR A 271 14.58 13.53 3.88
CA TYR A 271 13.93 12.22 3.82
C TYR A 271 14.90 11.25 3.18
N GLU A 272 14.77 9.99 3.55
CA GLU A 272 15.44 8.90 2.83
C GLU A 272 14.87 8.78 1.41
N THR A 273 15.65 8.26 0.46
CA THR A 273 15.25 8.15 -0.96
C THR A 273 14.87 6.73 -1.35
N HIS A 274 14.03 6.58 -2.37
CA HIS A 274 13.80 5.26 -2.99
C HIS A 274 15.12 4.63 -3.47
N GLY A 275 15.12 3.30 -3.54
CA GLY A 275 16.15 2.48 -4.16
C GLY A 275 15.72 2.06 -5.57
N SER A 276 16.69 1.90 -6.46
CA SER A 276 16.47 1.52 -7.87
C SER A 276 16.81 0.06 -8.16
N ASP A 277 17.08 -0.74 -7.12
CA ASP A 277 17.32 -2.18 -7.27
C ASP A 277 16.03 -2.89 -7.71
N ASP A 278 16.19 -3.98 -8.45
CA ASP A 278 15.07 -4.83 -8.87
C ASP A 278 14.27 -5.30 -7.63
N VAL A 279 12.95 -5.30 -7.76
CA VAL A 279 12.03 -5.73 -6.70
C VAL A 279 11.46 -7.12 -7.01
N ALA A 280 11.20 -7.89 -5.96
CA ALA A 280 10.63 -9.23 -6.10
C ALA A 280 9.15 -9.15 -6.49
N LEU A 281 8.74 -10.07 -7.37
CA LEU A 281 7.35 -10.35 -7.70
C LEU A 281 7.06 -11.82 -7.40
N HIS A 282 5.97 -12.05 -6.66
CA HIS A 282 5.44 -13.38 -6.37
C HIS A 282 4.05 -13.51 -7.00
N ALA A 283 3.78 -14.62 -7.68
CA ALA A 283 2.48 -14.89 -8.28
C ALA A 283 2.00 -16.32 -7.95
N LYS A 284 0.71 -16.47 -7.68
CA LYS A 284 0.04 -17.75 -7.39
C LYS A 284 -1.34 -17.78 -8.07
N GLY A 285 -1.76 -18.95 -8.53
CA GLY A 285 -3.06 -19.16 -9.18
C GLY A 285 -3.00 -19.21 -10.71
N PRO A 286 -4.15 -19.12 -11.40
CA PRO A 286 -4.23 -19.26 -12.85
C PRO A 286 -3.39 -18.20 -13.58
N GLY A 287 -2.50 -18.64 -14.47
CA GLY A 287 -1.56 -17.75 -15.17
C GLY A 287 -0.37 -17.27 -14.34
N GLY A 288 -0.26 -17.66 -13.05
CA GLY A 288 0.85 -17.26 -12.19
C GLY A 288 2.24 -17.68 -12.72
N TYR A 289 2.30 -18.78 -13.47
CA TYR A 289 3.52 -19.26 -14.12
C TYR A 289 4.06 -18.33 -15.22
N LEU A 290 3.25 -17.37 -15.70
CA LEU A 290 3.68 -16.37 -16.68
C LEU A 290 4.61 -15.32 -16.05
N PHE A 291 4.52 -15.13 -14.73
CA PHE A 291 5.35 -14.20 -13.98
C PHE A 291 6.66 -14.88 -13.57
N SER A 292 7.63 -14.90 -14.47
CA SER A 292 8.89 -15.61 -14.26
C SER A 292 10.07 -14.89 -14.89
N GLY A 293 11.27 -15.13 -14.35
CA GLY A 293 12.50 -14.50 -14.83
C GLY A 293 12.61 -13.04 -14.41
N LEU A 294 13.28 -12.25 -15.26
CA LEU A 294 13.38 -10.80 -15.12
C LEU A 294 12.31 -10.18 -16.02
N MET A 295 11.50 -9.29 -15.45
CA MET A 295 10.39 -8.63 -16.14
C MET A 295 10.51 -7.12 -15.97
N GLU A 296 10.17 -6.39 -17.03
CA GLU A 296 9.98 -4.95 -16.92
C GLU A 296 8.68 -4.67 -16.14
N GLN A 297 8.64 -3.62 -15.32
CA GLN A 297 7.50 -3.37 -14.45
C GLN A 297 6.18 -3.19 -15.22
N ASN A 298 6.22 -2.63 -16.44
CA ASN A 298 5.02 -2.49 -17.28
C ASN A 298 4.51 -3.83 -17.84
N GLU A 299 5.36 -4.87 -17.94
CA GLU A 299 4.96 -6.20 -18.38
C GLU A 299 4.00 -6.87 -17.39
N ILE A 300 4.02 -6.46 -16.12
CA ILE A 300 3.09 -6.96 -15.09
C ILE A 300 1.64 -6.74 -15.54
N PHE A 301 1.31 -5.53 -16.02
CA PHE A 301 -0.03 -5.21 -16.52
C PHE A 301 -0.41 -6.10 -17.72
N HIS A 302 0.47 -6.19 -18.72
CA HIS A 302 0.18 -6.98 -19.92
C HIS A 302 0.03 -8.47 -19.60
N THR A 303 0.80 -8.97 -18.62
CA THR A 303 0.73 -10.36 -18.17
C THR A 303 -0.56 -10.64 -17.40
N ILE A 304 -1.05 -9.70 -16.59
CA ILE A 304 -2.39 -9.78 -15.96
C ILE A 304 -3.48 -9.89 -17.02
N ILE A 305 -3.43 -9.00 -18.03
CA ILE A 305 -4.42 -9.01 -19.13
C ILE A 305 -4.40 -10.33 -19.89
N GLN A 306 -3.20 -10.88 -20.16
CA GLN A 306 -3.04 -12.19 -20.79
C GLN A 306 -3.60 -13.32 -19.91
N ALA A 307 -3.27 -13.34 -18.61
CA ALA A 307 -3.72 -14.36 -17.68
C ALA A 307 -5.24 -14.40 -17.53
N LEU A 308 -5.87 -13.22 -17.49
CA LEU A 308 -7.32 -13.07 -17.34
C LEU A 308 -8.09 -13.16 -18.67
N SER A 309 -7.40 -13.32 -19.81
CA SER A 309 -8.01 -13.31 -21.14
C SER A 309 -8.92 -12.10 -21.39
N ILE A 310 -8.57 -10.94 -20.81
CA ILE A 310 -9.37 -9.72 -20.97
C ILE A 310 -9.21 -9.24 -22.42
N PRO A 311 -10.32 -9.00 -23.16
CA PRO A 311 -10.23 -8.49 -24.53
C PRO A 311 -9.51 -7.13 -24.56
N THR A 312 -8.34 -7.09 -25.18
CA THR A 312 -7.68 -5.83 -25.56
C THR A 312 -8.23 -5.35 -26.89
N ALA A 313 -8.08 -4.05 -27.21
CA ALA A 313 -8.46 -3.51 -28.51
C ALA A 313 -7.82 -4.27 -29.71
N SER A 314 -6.69 -4.95 -29.50
CA SER A 314 -6.07 -5.86 -30.49
C SER A 314 -6.74 -7.24 -30.60
N ASN A 315 -7.40 -7.73 -29.56
CA ASN A 315 -8.13 -9.01 -29.52
C ASN A 315 -9.59 -8.89 -29.97
N VAL A 316 -10.15 -7.68 -30.07
CA VAL A 316 -11.52 -7.50 -30.57
C VAL A 316 -11.63 -7.84 -32.07
N ASN A 317 -10.57 -7.60 -32.85
CA ASN A 317 -10.59 -7.90 -34.29
C ASN A 317 -10.45 -9.40 -34.63
N SER A 318 -9.86 -10.22 -33.75
CA SER A 318 -9.67 -11.66 -34.01
C SER A 318 -10.86 -12.54 -33.59
N VAL A 319 -11.76 -12.01 -32.76
CA VAL A 319 -13.02 -12.69 -32.37
C VAL A 319 -14.10 -12.53 -33.45
N VAL A 320 -14.09 -11.43 -34.21
CA VAL A 320 -15.07 -11.16 -35.27
C VAL A 320 -14.82 -12.03 -36.53
N GLU A 321 -13.58 -12.44 -36.80
CA GLU A 321 -13.24 -13.28 -37.98
C GLU A 321 -13.48 -14.79 -37.79
N LYS A 322 -13.94 -15.26 -36.62
CA LYS A 322 -14.23 -16.68 -36.37
C LYS A 322 -15.72 -17.02 -36.31
N THR A 323 -16.58 -16.08 -36.69
CA THR A 323 -18.02 -16.30 -36.87
C THR A 323 -18.46 -15.85 -38.27
N GLU A 324 -18.00 -16.57 -39.29
CA GLU A 324 -18.68 -16.74 -40.59
C GLU A 324 -18.64 -18.22 -41.00
#